data_AF-A0A958IF57-F1
#
_entry.id   AF-A0A958IF57-F1
#
_cell.length_a   1.000
_cell.length_b   1.000
_cell.length_c   1.000
_cell.angle_alpha   90.00
_cell.angle_beta   90.00
_cell.angle_gamma   90.00
#
_symmetry.space_group_name_H-M   'P 1'
#
loop_
_entity.id
_entity.type
_entity.pdbx_description
1 polymer ?
#
loop_
_entity_poly.entity_id
_entity_poly.type
_entity_poly.pdbx_seq_one_letter_code
_entity_poly.pdbx_strand_id
1 'polypeptide(L)' 'MKNLLFSLALIVLNAQHSLVLQSDFGVKDGAVAAMKGVAVSVSPLLPIFDLSHEIPAFNTWEAAYRLEQTA' A
#
# COMPACT_ATOMS: atom_id res chain seq x y z
N MET A 1 -2.70 18.19 39.14
CA MET A 1 -3.48 18.26 37.89
C MET A 1 -2.64 18.43 36.61
N LYS A 2 -1.32 18.67 36.68
CA LYS A 2 -0.47 18.81 35.48
C LYS A 2 0.03 17.46 34.90
N ASN A 3 -0.04 16.38 35.68
CA ASN A 3 0.50 15.06 35.31
C ASN A 3 -0.52 14.18 34.59
N LEU A 4 -1.81 14.56 34.61
CA LEU A 4 -2.91 13.84 33.94
C LEU A 4 -3.07 14.28 32.47
N LEU A 5 -2.56 15.47 32.11
CA LEU A 5 -2.55 15.97 30.73
C LEU A 5 -1.45 15.33 29.87
N PHE A 6 -0.39 14.79 30.48
CA PHE A 6 0.72 14.18 29.76
C PHE A 6 0.44 12.74 29.31
N SER A 7 -0.54 12.08 29.92
CA SER A 7 -0.93 10.69 29.62
C SER A 7 -1.84 10.57 28.39
N LEU A 8 -2.49 11.67 27.97
CA LEU A 8 -3.39 11.70 26.81
C LEU A 8 -2.63 11.86 25.47
N ALA A 9 -1.38 12.33 25.52
CA ALA A 9 -0.55 12.59 24.34
C ALA A 9 0.24 11.35 23.86
N LEU A 10 0.12 10.22 24.56
CA LEU A 10 0.73 8.95 24.16
C LEU A 10 -0.28 8.04 23.44
N ILE A 11 -1.18 8.62 22.64
CA ILE A 11 -1.64 7.88 21.47
C ILE A 11 -0.40 7.77 20.61
N VAL A 12 0.25 6.60 20.65
CA VAL A 12 1.32 6.27 19.72
C VAL A 12 0.74 6.51 18.33
N LEU A 13 1.12 7.61 17.68
CA LEU A 13 0.92 7.81 16.25
C LEU A 13 1.74 6.71 15.59
N ASN A 14 1.17 5.52 15.47
CA ASN A 14 1.72 4.46 14.65
C ASN A 14 1.69 5.02 13.24
N ALA A 15 2.83 5.50 12.76
CA ALA A 15 2.98 5.91 11.38
C ALA A 15 2.61 4.70 10.52
N GLN A 16 1.53 4.82 9.77
CA GLN A 16 1.08 3.77 8.89
C GLN A 16 2.12 3.58 7.80
N HIS A 17 2.69 2.39 7.69
CA HIS A 17 3.58 2.06 6.57
C HIS A 17 2.80 2.10 5.26
N SER A 18 3.43 2.64 4.22
CA SER A 18 2.86 2.68 2.88
C SER A 18 2.76 1.28 2.28
N LEU A 19 1.68 1.02 1.53
CA LEU A 19 1.54 -0.15 0.68
C LEU A 19 1.96 0.21 -0.75
N VAL A 20 2.97 -0.49 -1.27
CA VAL A 20 3.39 -0.39 -2.68
C VAL A 20 2.89 -1.62 -3.43
N LEU A 21 2.15 -1.43 -4.52
CA LEU A 21 1.47 -2.50 -5.25
C LEU A 21 2.11 -2.78 -6.61
N GLN A 22 2.32 -4.06 -6.90
CA GLN A 22 2.65 -4.54 -8.24
C GLN A 22 1.72 -5.71 -8.62
N SER A 23 1.24 -5.74 -9.87
CA SER A 23 0.50 -6.89 -10.41
C SER A 23 0.60 -6.99 -11.94
N ASP A 24 0.05 -8.04 -12.52
CA ASP A 24 -0.10 -8.27 -13.96
C ASP A 24 -1.57 -8.06 -14.43
N PHE A 25 -2.40 -7.42 -13.62
CA PHE A 25 -3.82 -7.23 -13.90
C PHE A 25 -4.10 -6.14 -14.94
N GLY A 26 -3.13 -5.25 -15.21
CA GLY A 26 -3.38 -4.04 -15.98
C GLY A 26 -4.23 -3.03 -15.24
N VAL A 27 -4.50 -1.91 -15.90
CA VAL A 27 -5.38 -0.83 -15.42
C VAL A 27 -6.61 -0.61 -16.31
N LYS A 28 -6.86 -1.55 -17.23
CA LYS A 28 -7.94 -1.44 -18.22
C LYS A 28 -9.31 -1.78 -17.64
N ASP A 29 -9.33 -2.55 -16.55
CA ASP A 29 -10.55 -2.94 -15.84
C ASP A 29 -10.51 -2.52 -14.37
N GLY A 30 -11.48 -3.00 -13.58
CA GLY A 30 -11.65 -2.65 -12.18
C GLY A 30 -10.78 -3.44 -11.19
N ALA A 31 -9.90 -4.34 -11.62
CA ALA A 31 -9.17 -5.24 -10.70
C ALA A 31 -8.29 -4.47 -9.70
N VAL A 32 -7.46 -3.55 -10.19
CA VAL A 32 -6.59 -2.71 -9.33
C VAL A 32 -7.43 -1.79 -8.44
N ALA A 33 -8.54 -1.25 -8.96
CA ALA A 33 -9.45 -0.43 -8.18
C ALA A 33 -10.09 -1.23 -7.03
N ALA A 34 -10.47 -2.50 -7.27
CA ALA A 34 -11.00 -3.39 -6.25
C ALA A 34 -9.95 -3.72 -5.17
N MET A 35 -8.69 -3.99 -5.56
CA MET A 35 -7.60 -4.21 -4.62
C MET A 35 -7.42 -3.01 -3.68
N LYS A 36 -7.39 -1.79 -4.23
CA LYS A 36 -7.28 -0.55 -3.45
C LYS A 36 -8.49 -0.33 -2.56
N GLY A 37 -9.69 -0.60 -3.06
CA GLY A 37 -10.93 -0.50 -2.28
C GLY A 37 -10.94 -1.42 -1.06
N VAL A 38 -10.48 -2.67 -1.20
CA VAL A 38 -10.33 -3.60 -0.07
C VAL A 38 -9.25 -3.13 0.90
N ALA A 39 -8.10 -2.67 0.40
CA ALA A 39 -7.03 -2.17 1.26
C ALA A 39 -7.47 -0.98 2.12
N VAL A 40 -8.21 -0.04 1.52
CA VAL A 40 -8.78 1.13 2.22
C VAL A 40 -9.91 0.75 3.17
N SER A 41 -10.72 -0.29 2.87
CA SER A 41 -11.77 -0.73 3.79
C SER A 41 -11.20 -1.38 5.06
N VAL A 42 -10.04 -2.02 4.96
CA VAL A 42 -9.29 -2.57 6.09
C VAL A 42 -8.56 -1.47 6.87
N SER A 43 -7.96 -0.50 6.17
CA SER A 43 -7.23 0.59 6.78
C SER A 43 -7.48 1.93 6.04
N PRO A 44 -8.42 2.76 6.53
CA PRO A 44 -8.85 3.98 5.83
C PRO A 44 -7.76 5.02 5.58
N LEU A 45 -6.69 5.03 6.38
CA LEU A 45 -5.58 5.97 6.27
C LEU A 45 -4.34 5.38 5.59
N LEU A 46 -4.45 4.20 4.98
CA LEU A 46 -3.32 3.52 4.34
C LEU A 46 -2.84 4.29 3.11
N PRO A 47 -1.59 4.78 3.08
CA PRO A 47 -0.99 5.31 1.86
C PRO A 47 -0.77 4.16 0.87
N ILE A 48 -1.29 4.29 -0.36
CA ILE A 48 -1.14 3.28 -1.41
C ILE A 48 -0.46 3.90 -2.62
N PHE A 49 0.58 3.26 -3.11
CA PHE A 49 1.32 3.64 -4.31
C PHE A 49 1.41 2.46 -5.26
N ASP A 50 1.33 2.70 -6.56
CA ASP A 50 1.54 1.66 -7.55
C ASP A 50 3.01 1.67 -7.97
N LEU A 51 3.65 0.51 -7.93
CA LEU A 51 4.92 0.29 -8.62
C LEU A 51 4.66 0.07 -10.11
N SER A 52 3.89 -0.97 -10.46
CA SER A 52 3.43 -1.22 -11.82
C SER A 52 2.29 -2.22 -11.84
N HIS A 53 1.32 -2.01 -12.71
CA HIS A 53 0.29 -3.00 -13.04
C HIS A 53 0.41 -3.51 -14.47
N GLU A 54 1.51 -3.17 -15.16
CA GLU A 54 1.73 -3.44 -16.57
C GLU A 54 2.66 -4.64 -16.81
N ILE A 55 2.91 -5.44 -15.77
CA ILE A 55 3.67 -6.68 -15.91
C ILE A 55 2.91 -7.60 -16.88
N PRO A 56 3.57 -8.18 -17.90
CA PRO A 56 2.92 -9.17 -18.75
C PRO A 56 2.40 -10.34 -17.93
N ALA A 57 1.19 -10.81 -18.25
CA ALA A 57 0.54 -11.89 -17.51
C ALA A 57 1.47 -13.08 -17.28
N PHE A 58 1.60 -13.50 -16.02
CA PHE A 58 2.44 -14.62 -15.57
C PHE A 58 3.96 -14.46 -15.79
N ASN A 59 4.47 -13.28 -16.16
CA ASN A 59 5.91 -13.05 -16.32
C ASN A 59 6.60 -12.74 -14.99
N THR A 60 6.95 -13.79 -14.25
CA THR A 60 7.60 -13.65 -12.93
C THR A 60 8.99 -13.06 -12.98
N TRP A 61 9.72 -13.25 -14.09
CA TRP A 61 11.06 -12.67 -14.26
C TRP A 61 10.99 -11.15 -14.35
N GLU A 62 10.09 -10.61 -15.18
CA GLU A 62 9.91 -9.16 -15.29
C GLU A 62 9.35 -8.56 -14.00
N ALA A 63 8.42 -9.24 -13.32
CA ALA A 63 7.94 -8.82 -12.01
C ALA A 63 9.10 -8.69 -10.99
N ALA A 64 10.00 -9.67 -10.94
CA ALA A 64 11.16 -9.64 -10.06
C ALA A 64 12.14 -8.53 -10.44
N TYR A 65 12.39 -8.34 -11.74
CA TYR A 65 13.25 -7.27 -12.23
C TYR A 65 12.75 -5.88 -11.81
N ARG A 66 11.44 -5.61 -11.94
CA ARG A 66 10.86 -4.32 -11.51
C ARG A 66 10.98 -4.07 -10.01
N LEU A 67 10.83 -5.13 -9.20
CA LEU A 67 11.04 -5.03 -7.75
C LEU A 67 12.50 -4.71 -7.41
N GLU A 68 13.45 -5.37 -8.07
CA GLU A 68 14.88 -5.12 -7.86
C GLU A 68 15.27 -3.69 -8.24
N GLN A 69 14.76 -3.16 -9.35
CA GLN A 69 15.02 -1.78 -9.77
C GLN A 69 14.47 -0.71 -8.80
N THR A 70 13.53 -1.08 -7.94
CA THR A 70 12.87 -0.16 -6.99
C THR A 70 13.50 -0.21 -5.60
N ALA A 71 14.27 -1.25 -5.30
CA ALA A 71 14.83 -1.57 -3.98
C ALA A 71 15.99 -0.66 -3.56
#